data_AF-A0AAW7TE53-F1
#
_entry.id   AF-A0AAW7TE53-F1
#
_cell.length_a   1.000
_cell.length_b   1.000
_cell.length_c   1.000
_cell.angle_alpha   90.00
_cell.angle_beta   90.00
_cell.angle_gamma   90.00
#
_symmetry.space_group_name_H-M   'P 1'
#
loop_
_entity.id
_entity.type
_entity.pdbx_description
1 polymer ?
#
loop_
_entity_poly.entity_id
_entity_poly.type
_entity_poly.pdbx_seq_one_letter_code
_entity_poly.pdbx_strand_id
1 'polypeptide(L)'
;MQHRLPKVSDFCIAFGLNGALAVQARGPIPTAKVRPIYLDGRALMGNLGFRDFADKLVSQQTPASVSAIVYQDDEASRGIAEYCARKLQEVMHRATPLTLISDVVIESGKADLDGAAGILVVAAVVGRGTRLLSISRDLRDVHSGARTYFIGAQIAETAAQLDALPKNLKHSATKAEIRIERFAGVAVGEGIEESFEEEAQAFRNVQRKLGDAFAARFELLSGSASGLGNAVFMPRDDDLVVDMRLRPDFAYWNPLYAEANDTNAAVLATAGALLQNARESADFKDEDDRLATDAFQQVILNPENFTRYNDGAIQAALLRCARPSELDYSREASASQFMRDLLANIFEQHNRRQGEAACEFAFALHTRKLRLKEQHFDDLKARIRPKLEGTTHKIRLLRILFGFDAMPASETLPDDF
;
A
#
# COMPACT_ATOMS: atom_id res chain seq x y z
N MET A 1 -14.44 -8.19 21.00
CA MET A 1 -14.29 -8.18 19.53
C MET A 1 -13.83 -6.78 19.14
N GLN A 2 -12.55 -6.59 18.84
CA GLN A 2 -12.03 -5.28 18.45
C GLN A 2 -12.35 -5.12 16.95
N HIS A 3 -13.47 -4.48 16.63
CA HIS A 3 -13.93 -4.32 15.24
C HIS A 3 -13.06 -3.37 14.40
N ARG A 4 -12.09 -2.68 15.01
CA ARG A 4 -11.21 -1.70 14.37
C ARG A 4 -9.79 -1.96 14.82
N LEU A 5 -8.87 -2.17 13.88
CA LEU A 5 -7.44 -2.27 14.14
C LEU A 5 -6.86 -0.86 14.33
N PRO A 6 -6.52 -0.43 15.56
CA PRO A 6 -6.15 0.96 15.82
C PRO A 6 -4.93 1.40 15.01
N LYS A 7 -3.89 0.56 14.96
CA LYS A 7 -2.66 0.85 14.21
C LYS A 7 -2.88 1.11 12.72
N VAL A 8 -3.78 0.35 12.09
CA VAL A 8 -4.13 0.54 10.66
C VAL A 8 -4.90 1.84 10.48
N SER A 9 -5.87 2.10 11.36
CA SER A 9 -6.66 3.31 11.33
C SER A 9 -5.79 4.56 11.56
N ASP A 10 -4.90 4.53 12.55
CA ASP A 10 -3.99 5.62 12.88
C ASP A 10 -3.03 5.92 11.72
N PHE A 11 -2.47 4.88 11.08
CA PHE A 11 -1.64 5.03 9.88
C PHE A 11 -2.43 5.72 8.74
N CYS A 12 -3.64 5.25 8.47
CA CYS A 12 -4.45 5.80 7.38
C CYS A 12 -4.96 7.21 7.69
N ILE A 13 -5.25 7.54 8.94
CA ILE A 13 -5.57 8.91 9.36
C ILE A 13 -4.34 9.81 9.21
N ALA A 14 -3.15 9.32 9.54
CA ALA A 14 -1.93 10.10 9.47
C ALA A 14 -1.51 10.47 8.03
N PHE A 15 -1.84 9.62 7.04
CA PHE A 15 -1.31 9.76 5.67
C PHE A 15 -2.36 9.70 4.55
N GLY A 16 -3.61 9.35 4.85
CA GLY A 16 -4.62 9.07 3.85
C GLY A 16 -5.37 10.28 3.30
N LEU A 17 -5.25 11.44 3.96
CA LEU A 17 -5.99 12.67 3.59
C LEU A 17 -5.10 13.87 3.30
N ASN A 18 -3.79 13.73 3.39
CA ASN A 18 -2.82 14.80 3.14
C ASN A 18 -2.07 14.65 1.81
N GLY A 19 -2.51 13.74 0.93
CA GLY A 19 -1.86 13.45 -0.34
C GLY A 19 -0.51 12.73 -0.23
N ALA A 20 -0.14 12.23 0.96
CA ALA A 20 1.15 11.56 1.16
C ALA A 20 1.18 10.16 0.57
N LEU A 21 0.05 9.45 0.52
CA LEU A 21 -0.04 8.11 -0.04
C LEU A 21 -0.35 8.15 -1.54
N ALA A 22 0.40 7.37 -2.30
CA ALA A 22 0.17 7.14 -3.73
C ALA A 22 0.33 5.65 -4.08
N VAL A 23 -0.24 5.25 -5.21
CA VAL A 23 -0.17 3.87 -5.73
C VAL A 23 0.52 3.89 -7.09
N GLN A 24 1.37 2.88 -7.36
CA GLN A 24 2.25 2.85 -8.53
C GLN A 24 3.06 4.14 -8.65
N ALA A 25 3.64 4.60 -7.55
CA ALA A 25 4.46 5.81 -7.55
C ALA A 25 5.94 5.49 -7.31
N ARG A 26 6.81 6.38 -7.79
CA ARG A 26 8.25 6.31 -7.57
C ARG A 26 8.76 7.63 -6.99
N GLY A 27 9.92 7.55 -6.35
CA GLY A 27 10.62 8.74 -5.87
C GLY A 27 11.00 9.71 -7.01
N PRO A 28 11.56 10.88 -6.68
CA PRO A 28 11.83 11.95 -7.65
C PRO A 28 12.84 11.57 -8.74
N ILE A 29 13.58 10.47 -8.56
CA ILE A 29 14.53 9.96 -9.55
C ILE A 29 13.79 9.07 -10.54
N PRO A 30 13.84 9.33 -11.87
CA PRO A 30 13.12 8.54 -12.87
C PRO A 30 13.44 7.03 -12.84
N THR A 31 14.66 6.66 -12.46
CA THR A 31 15.09 5.26 -12.35
C THR A 31 14.70 4.58 -11.03
N ALA A 32 14.04 5.29 -10.11
CA ALA A 32 13.60 4.72 -8.84
C ALA A 32 12.57 3.62 -9.08
N LYS A 33 12.68 2.53 -8.28
CA LYS A 33 11.69 1.45 -8.30
C LYS A 33 10.29 2.00 -8.02
N VAL A 34 9.34 1.64 -8.89
CA VAL A 34 7.91 1.90 -8.68
C VAL A 34 7.43 1.08 -7.49
N ARG A 35 6.71 1.72 -6.58
CA ARG A 35 6.16 1.11 -5.38
C ARG A 35 4.65 0.93 -5.56
N PRO A 36 4.11 -0.27 -5.25
CA PRO A 36 2.66 -0.49 -5.27
C PRO A 36 1.96 0.43 -4.26
N ILE A 37 2.57 0.65 -3.09
CA ILE A 37 2.16 1.69 -2.14
C ILE A 37 3.38 2.54 -1.83
N TYR A 38 3.29 3.81 -2.16
CA TYR A 38 4.31 4.82 -1.94
C TYR A 38 3.83 5.82 -0.88
N LEU A 39 4.75 6.26 -0.03
CA LEU A 39 4.52 7.33 0.92
C LEU A 39 5.54 8.45 0.69
N ASP A 40 5.05 9.65 0.39
CA ASP A 40 5.87 10.85 0.30
C ASP A 40 6.28 11.30 1.71
N GLY A 41 7.54 11.00 2.07
CA GLY A 41 8.10 11.38 3.36
C GLY A 41 8.10 12.89 3.62
N ARG A 42 8.04 13.74 2.58
CA ARG A 42 8.02 15.21 2.74
C ARG A 42 6.75 15.69 3.45
N ALA A 43 5.67 14.92 3.35
CA ALA A 43 4.42 15.21 4.05
C ALA A 43 4.46 14.94 5.55
N LEU A 44 5.44 14.18 6.07
CA LEU A 44 5.55 13.86 7.51
C LEU A 44 5.62 15.11 8.36
N MET A 45 6.47 16.08 7.98
CA MET A 45 6.59 17.34 8.70
C MET A 45 5.33 18.20 8.60
N GLY A 46 4.36 17.90 7.73
CA GLY A 46 3.05 18.55 7.73
C GLY A 46 2.07 17.97 8.76
N ASN A 47 2.34 16.77 9.30
CA ASN A 47 1.49 16.08 10.26
C ASN A 47 1.81 16.53 11.71
N LEU A 48 0.80 17.06 12.42
CA LEU A 48 0.96 17.53 13.80
C LEU A 48 1.36 16.41 14.76
N GLY A 49 0.73 15.23 14.66
CA GLY A 49 1.07 14.09 15.50
C GLY A 49 2.51 13.60 15.28
N PHE A 50 3.02 13.70 14.04
CA PHE A 50 4.43 13.43 13.75
C PHE A 50 5.36 14.46 14.38
N ARG A 51 5.03 15.76 14.31
CA ARG A 51 5.82 16.82 14.97
C ARG A 51 5.87 16.62 16.48
N ASP A 52 4.73 16.33 17.11
CA ASP A 52 4.66 16.08 18.55
C ASP A 52 5.51 14.86 18.95
N PHE A 53 5.47 13.81 18.12
CA PHE A 53 6.33 12.63 18.28
C PHE A 53 7.82 12.99 18.16
N ALA A 54 8.19 13.75 17.14
CA ALA A 54 9.56 14.21 16.91
C ALA A 54 10.08 15.06 18.07
N ASP A 55 9.27 16.01 18.54
CA ASP A 55 9.61 16.89 19.65
C ASP A 55 9.80 16.11 20.95
N LYS A 56 8.93 15.13 21.22
CA LYS A 56 9.09 14.24 22.37
C LYS A 56 10.36 13.40 22.30
N LEU A 57 10.63 12.80 21.14
CA LEU A 57 11.83 11.99 20.90
C LEU A 57 13.11 12.81 21.12
N VAL A 58 13.17 13.98 20.49
CA VAL A 58 14.33 14.89 20.56
C VAL A 58 14.53 15.41 21.98
N SER A 59 13.46 15.82 22.64
CA SER A 59 13.56 16.50 23.94
C SER A 59 13.73 15.55 25.14
N GLN A 60 13.23 14.31 25.04
CA GLN A 60 13.12 13.42 26.21
C GLN A 60 13.87 12.10 26.04
N GLN A 61 14.20 11.69 24.82
CA GLN A 61 14.67 10.33 24.53
C GLN A 61 16.01 10.28 23.79
N THR A 62 16.48 11.41 23.27
CA THR A 62 17.78 11.52 22.62
C THR A 62 18.87 11.78 23.68
N PRO A 63 19.99 11.04 23.69
CA PRO A 63 21.06 11.24 24.66
C PRO A 63 21.63 12.67 24.63
N ALA A 64 21.89 13.26 25.79
CA ALA A 64 22.52 14.57 25.91
C ALA A 64 23.92 14.63 25.26
N SER A 65 24.60 13.49 25.18
CA SER A 65 25.91 13.34 24.53
C SER A 65 25.84 13.32 23.00
N VAL A 66 24.68 13.53 22.37
CA VAL A 66 24.55 13.49 20.91
C VAL A 66 25.54 14.45 20.23
N SER A 67 26.30 14.01 19.24
CA SER A 67 27.30 14.83 18.54
C SER A 67 26.97 15.04 17.06
N ALA A 68 26.23 14.12 16.45
CA ALA A 68 25.84 14.18 15.05
C ALA A 68 24.47 13.56 14.80
N ILE A 69 23.88 13.94 13.66
CA ILE A 69 22.67 13.32 13.12
C ILE A 69 23.05 12.68 11.78
N VAL A 70 22.89 11.37 11.69
CA VAL A 70 23.01 10.61 10.44
C VAL A 70 21.63 10.51 9.80
N TYR A 71 21.51 10.73 8.50
CA TYR A 71 20.24 10.60 7.80
C TYR A 71 20.36 9.74 6.54
N GLN A 72 19.30 9.00 6.22
CA GLN A 72 19.19 8.31 4.93
C GLN A 72 19.25 9.34 3.80
N ASP A 73 20.03 9.12 2.74
CA ASP A 73 20.26 10.08 1.65
C ASP A 73 19.02 10.32 0.77
N ASP A 74 18.04 11.02 1.33
CA ASP A 74 16.82 11.49 0.67
C ASP A 74 16.36 12.82 1.26
N GLU A 75 15.62 13.59 0.46
CA GLU A 75 15.16 14.94 0.81
C GLU A 75 14.31 14.97 2.09
N ALA A 76 13.43 13.98 2.28
CA ALA A 76 12.53 13.94 3.42
C ALA A 76 13.29 13.66 4.73
N SER A 77 14.19 12.66 4.71
CA SER A 77 15.03 12.31 5.85
C SER A 77 15.95 13.47 6.25
N ARG A 78 16.51 14.18 5.26
CA ARG A 78 17.28 15.40 5.49
C ARG A 78 16.45 16.50 6.15
N GLY A 79 15.25 16.78 5.63
CA GLY A 79 14.37 17.80 6.22
C GLY A 79 13.99 17.51 7.67
N ILE A 80 13.75 16.24 8.01
CA ILE A 80 13.52 15.80 9.40
C ILE A 80 14.79 15.95 10.25
N ALA A 81 15.96 15.60 9.70
CA ALA A 81 17.25 15.77 10.40
C ALA A 81 17.57 17.24 10.70
N GLU A 82 17.33 18.15 9.75
CA GLU A 82 17.46 19.60 9.92
C GLU A 82 16.50 20.13 10.98
N TYR A 83 15.27 19.62 11.03
CA TYR A 83 14.32 19.92 12.10
C TYR A 83 14.85 19.47 13.47
N CYS A 84 15.32 18.23 13.56
CA CYS A 84 15.86 17.66 14.81
C CYS A 84 17.10 18.40 15.29
N ALA A 85 18.00 18.80 14.39
CA ALA A 85 19.21 19.56 14.73
C ALA A 85 18.87 20.90 15.39
N ARG A 86 17.91 21.65 14.82
CA ARG A 86 17.45 22.92 15.41
C ARG A 86 16.84 22.70 16.80
N LYS A 87 15.97 21.69 16.94
CA LYS A 87 15.35 21.36 18.23
C LYS A 87 16.34 20.91 19.29
N LEU A 88 17.32 20.07 18.93
CA LEU A 88 18.38 19.66 19.85
C LEU A 88 19.27 20.83 20.25
N GLN A 89 19.54 21.76 19.33
CA GLN A 89 20.29 22.98 19.65
C GLN A 89 19.55 23.85 20.68
N GLU A 90 18.23 24.05 20.49
CA GLU A 90 17.37 24.79 21.42
C GLU A 90 17.30 24.12 22.80
N VAL A 91 16.94 22.83 22.85
CA VAL A 91 16.69 22.10 24.10
C VAL A 91 17.95 21.85 24.91
N MET A 92 19.09 21.62 24.25
CA MET A 92 20.38 21.35 24.92
C MET A 92 21.24 22.60 25.08
N HIS A 93 20.73 23.79 24.73
CA HIS A 93 21.45 25.07 24.80
C HIS A 93 22.83 25.05 24.14
N ARG A 94 22.94 24.43 22.95
CA ARG A 94 24.23 24.29 22.25
C ARG A 94 24.61 25.58 21.54
N ALA A 95 25.88 25.95 21.63
CA ALA A 95 26.42 27.09 20.89
C ALA A 95 26.39 26.89 19.36
N THR A 96 26.57 25.64 18.90
CA THR A 96 26.59 25.28 17.48
C THR A 96 25.53 24.21 17.17
N PRO A 97 24.99 24.20 15.93
CA PRO A 97 24.11 23.13 15.48
C PRO A 97 24.88 21.81 15.38
N LEU A 98 24.15 20.70 15.50
CA LEU A 98 24.69 19.37 15.28
C LEU A 98 25.08 19.17 13.81
N THR A 99 26.16 18.45 13.58
CA THR A 99 26.59 18.05 12.24
C THR A 99 25.57 17.07 11.65
N LEU A 100 25.15 17.35 10.40
CA LEU A 100 24.30 16.45 9.62
C LEU A 100 25.16 15.65 8.64
N ILE A 101 25.02 14.32 8.66
CA ILE A 101 25.82 13.42 7.85
C ILE A 101 24.89 12.49 7.05
N SER A 102 24.96 12.56 5.72
CA SER A 102 24.25 11.61 4.85
C SER A 102 24.85 10.21 5.00
N ASP A 103 24.03 9.18 4.94
CA ASP A 103 24.49 7.79 5.03
C ASP A 103 25.49 7.39 3.93
N VAL A 104 25.43 8.03 2.76
CA VAL A 104 26.43 7.85 1.69
C VAL A 104 27.83 8.27 2.16
N VAL A 105 27.93 9.27 3.04
CA VAL A 105 29.23 9.71 3.60
C VAL A 105 29.77 8.67 4.58
N ILE A 106 28.88 8.05 5.38
CA ILE A 106 29.23 6.93 6.28
C ILE A 106 29.73 5.75 5.44
N GLU A 107 28.98 5.37 4.41
CA GLU A 107 29.30 4.29 3.47
C GLU A 107 30.66 4.51 2.79
N SER A 108 31.01 5.76 2.48
CA SER A 108 32.30 6.09 1.87
C SER A 108 33.51 6.07 2.83
N GLY A 109 33.29 5.87 4.13
CA GLY A 109 34.34 5.88 5.16
C GLY A 109 34.95 7.26 5.44
N LYS A 110 34.34 8.34 4.92
CA LYS A 110 34.84 9.72 5.04
C LYS A 110 34.17 10.51 6.17
N ALA A 111 33.27 9.89 6.91
CA ALA A 111 32.55 10.55 7.97
C ALA A 111 33.47 10.86 9.15
N ASP A 112 33.46 12.12 9.58
CA ASP A 112 34.07 12.55 10.83
C ASP A 112 33.01 12.45 11.95
N LEU A 113 33.13 11.42 12.78
CA LEU A 113 32.24 11.13 13.88
C LEU A 113 33.03 10.98 15.17
N ASP A 114 32.49 11.53 16.25
CA ASP A 114 32.93 11.16 17.59
C ASP A 114 32.47 9.72 17.87
N GLY A 115 33.42 8.80 17.94
CA GLY A 115 33.15 7.36 18.06
C GLY A 115 32.51 6.91 19.38
N ALA A 116 32.44 7.76 20.41
CA ALA A 116 31.87 7.43 21.73
C ALA A 116 30.63 8.26 22.08
N ALA A 117 30.43 9.40 21.43
CA ALA A 117 29.26 10.26 21.61
C ALA A 117 27.95 9.57 21.20
N GLY A 118 26.81 10.19 21.51
CA GLY A 118 25.52 9.74 20.99
C GLY A 118 25.35 10.13 19.52
N ILE A 119 24.59 9.35 18.76
CA ILE A 119 24.11 9.75 17.43
C ILE A 119 22.60 9.54 17.30
N LEU A 120 21.97 10.42 16.52
CA LEU A 120 20.60 10.26 16.05
C LEU A 120 20.63 9.81 14.59
N VAL A 121 19.95 8.72 14.25
CA VAL A 121 19.85 8.17 12.89
C VAL A 121 18.43 8.38 12.39
N VAL A 122 18.24 9.15 11.33
CA VAL A 122 16.92 9.58 10.82
C VAL A 122 16.61 8.92 9.49
N ALA A 123 15.43 8.32 9.38
CA ALA A 123 14.85 7.87 8.12
C ALA A 123 13.36 8.22 8.05
N ALA A 124 12.97 8.98 7.04
CA ALA A 124 11.60 9.42 6.84
C ALA A 124 10.66 8.24 6.57
N VAL A 125 10.96 7.45 5.55
CA VAL A 125 10.14 6.31 5.12
C VAL A 125 11.02 5.08 4.94
N VAL A 126 10.58 3.97 5.51
CA VAL A 126 11.31 2.71 5.54
C VAL A 126 10.45 1.58 4.98
N GLY A 127 11.02 0.75 4.12
CA GLY A 127 10.40 -0.50 3.68
C GLY A 127 10.69 -1.65 4.65
N ARG A 128 11.36 -2.69 4.13
CA ARG A 128 11.94 -3.80 4.93
C ARG A 128 13.13 -3.38 5.82
N GLY A 129 13.61 -2.14 5.70
CA GLY A 129 14.70 -1.60 6.52
C GLY A 129 16.12 -1.94 6.05
N THR A 130 16.30 -2.43 4.82
CA THR A 130 17.62 -2.78 4.27
C THR A 130 18.63 -1.64 4.33
N ARG A 131 18.23 -0.40 3.99
CA ARG A 131 19.11 0.78 4.05
C ARG A 131 19.50 1.13 5.48
N LEU A 132 18.55 1.15 6.42
CA LEU A 132 18.84 1.35 7.85
C LEU A 132 19.74 0.26 8.45
N LEU A 133 19.57 -1.00 8.04
CA LEU A 133 20.46 -2.09 8.42
C LEU A 133 21.86 -1.90 7.82
N SER A 134 21.96 -1.35 6.60
CA SER A 134 23.25 -0.96 6.02
C SER A 134 23.91 0.14 6.85
N ILE A 135 23.21 1.24 7.10
CA ILE A 135 23.68 2.33 7.98
C ILE A 135 24.19 1.77 9.31
N SER A 136 23.41 0.86 9.94
CA SER A 136 23.80 0.25 11.21
C SER A 136 25.10 -0.56 11.12
N ARG A 137 25.33 -1.27 9.99
CA ARG A 137 26.56 -2.02 9.71
C ARG A 137 27.74 -1.08 9.49
N ASP A 138 27.58 -0.08 8.62
CA ASP A 138 28.65 0.87 8.26
C ASP A 138 29.08 1.69 9.48
N LEU A 139 28.14 2.00 10.38
CA LEU A 139 28.45 2.64 11.67
C LEU A 139 29.24 1.77 12.65
N ARG A 140 29.34 0.44 12.48
CA ARG A 140 30.09 -0.42 13.43
C ARG A 140 31.58 -0.14 13.42
N ASP A 141 32.11 0.25 12.27
CA ASP A 141 33.56 0.43 12.09
C ASP A 141 34.02 1.80 12.59
N VAL A 142 33.12 2.79 12.64
CA VAL A 142 33.45 4.19 12.95
C VAL A 142 32.80 4.71 14.23
N HIS A 143 31.85 3.97 14.83
CA HIS A 143 31.08 4.45 15.98
C HIS A 143 30.66 3.34 16.94
N SER A 144 30.92 3.56 18.22
CA SER A 144 30.64 2.61 19.32
C SER A 144 29.68 3.15 20.39
N GLY A 145 29.33 4.44 20.33
CA GLY A 145 28.45 5.12 21.29
C GLY A 145 26.97 4.81 21.12
N ALA A 146 26.13 5.51 21.89
CA ALA A 146 24.68 5.31 21.90
C ALA A 146 24.03 5.73 20.57
N ARG A 147 23.00 4.98 20.13
CA ARG A 147 22.33 5.21 18.85
C ARG A 147 20.83 5.32 19.06
N THR A 148 20.24 6.42 18.61
CA THR A 148 18.78 6.58 18.57
C THR A 148 18.32 6.56 17.12
N TYR A 149 17.51 5.58 16.73
CA TYR A 149 16.89 5.50 15.40
C TYR A 149 15.53 6.17 15.44
N PHE A 150 15.36 7.20 14.61
CA PHE A 150 14.11 7.90 14.37
C PHE A 150 13.55 7.50 13.01
N ILE A 151 12.44 6.74 13.03
CA ILE A 151 11.74 6.28 11.83
C ILE A 151 10.39 7.00 11.72
N GLY A 152 10.16 7.72 10.62
CA GLY A 152 8.88 8.38 10.38
C GLY A 152 7.74 7.40 10.09
N ALA A 153 7.88 6.64 9.01
CA ALA A 153 6.90 5.63 8.66
C ALA A 153 7.57 4.35 8.16
N GLN A 154 6.95 3.21 8.43
CA GLN A 154 7.36 1.93 7.86
C GLN A 154 6.22 1.27 7.11
N ILE A 155 6.42 0.95 5.83
CA ILE A 155 5.48 0.16 5.02
C ILE A 155 6.17 -1.16 4.68
N ALA A 156 5.61 -2.26 5.14
CA ALA A 156 6.15 -3.59 4.92
C ALA A 156 5.10 -4.50 4.29
N GLU A 157 5.51 -5.65 3.79
CA GLU A 157 4.56 -6.65 3.29
C GLU A 157 3.98 -7.47 4.45
N THR A 158 4.78 -7.76 5.49
CA THR A 158 4.38 -8.61 6.61
C THR A 158 4.60 -7.96 7.97
N ALA A 159 3.82 -8.37 8.97
CA ALA A 159 4.01 -7.97 10.36
C ALA A 159 5.38 -8.46 10.89
N ALA A 160 5.84 -9.62 10.43
CA ALA A 160 7.16 -10.14 10.76
C ALA A 160 8.28 -9.19 10.31
N GLN A 161 8.17 -8.56 9.13
CA GLN A 161 9.13 -7.55 8.68
C GLN A 161 9.11 -6.28 9.55
N LEU A 162 7.92 -5.85 10.00
CA LEU A 162 7.78 -4.71 10.93
C LEU A 162 8.46 -4.98 12.28
N ASP A 163 8.37 -6.22 12.77
CA ASP A 163 8.92 -6.63 14.07
C ASP A 163 10.41 -6.99 13.99
N ALA A 164 10.88 -7.47 12.84
CA ALA A 164 12.27 -7.84 12.63
C ALA A 164 13.21 -6.64 12.62
N LEU A 165 12.78 -5.50 12.05
CA LEU A 165 13.64 -4.33 11.91
C LEU A 165 14.17 -3.80 13.28
N PRO A 166 13.33 -3.54 14.29
CA PRO A 166 13.82 -3.13 15.60
C PRO A 166 14.73 -4.18 16.26
N LYS A 167 14.39 -5.47 16.14
CA LYS A 167 15.18 -6.58 16.72
C LYS A 167 16.59 -6.62 16.12
N ASN A 168 16.69 -6.45 14.81
CA ASN A 168 17.97 -6.47 14.08
C ASN A 168 18.81 -5.22 14.37
N LEU A 169 18.19 -4.04 14.52
CA LEU A 169 18.90 -2.82 14.86
C LEU A 169 19.40 -2.79 16.32
N LYS A 170 18.68 -3.45 17.24
CA LYS A 170 19.00 -3.43 18.69
C LYS A 170 20.29 -4.20 19.04
N HIS A 171 20.80 -5.04 18.14
CA HIS A 171 22.01 -5.82 18.42
C HIS A 171 23.28 -4.96 18.33
N SER A 172 23.99 -4.82 19.45
CA SER A 172 25.27 -4.12 19.55
C SER A 172 26.35 -5.01 20.18
N ALA A 173 27.47 -5.16 19.48
CA ALA A 173 28.66 -5.85 20.01
C ALA A 173 29.35 -5.03 21.12
N THR A 174 29.21 -3.70 21.09
CA THR A 174 29.84 -2.78 22.05
C THR A 174 28.99 -2.52 23.29
N LYS A 175 27.85 -3.22 23.44
CA LYS A 175 26.83 -2.99 24.49
C LYS A 175 26.30 -1.55 24.52
N ALA A 176 26.44 -0.81 23.41
CA ALA A 176 25.87 0.52 23.28
C ALA A 176 24.35 0.52 23.50
N GLU A 177 23.83 1.58 24.12
CA GLU A 177 22.39 1.78 24.20
C GLU A 177 21.84 2.09 22.81
N ILE A 178 20.96 1.21 22.31
CA ILE A 178 20.26 1.39 21.05
C ILE A 178 18.77 1.58 21.32
N ARG A 179 18.27 2.76 20.95
CA ARG A 179 16.86 3.12 20.97
C ARG A 179 16.33 3.17 19.55
N ILE A 180 15.14 2.62 19.33
CA ILE A 180 14.47 2.64 18.02
C ILE A 180 13.05 3.12 18.25
N GLU A 181 12.70 4.24 17.63
CA GLU A 181 11.43 4.92 17.80
C GLU A 181 10.83 5.12 16.41
N ARG A 182 9.62 4.56 16.21
CA ARG A 182 8.89 4.58 14.93
C ARG A 182 7.56 5.26 15.16
N PHE A 183 7.27 6.32 14.40
CA PHE A 183 6.00 7.03 14.51
C PHE A 183 4.83 6.18 13.99
N ALA A 184 4.94 5.64 12.78
CA ALA A 184 3.88 4.82 12.19
C ALA A 184 4.43 3.59 11.44
N GLY A 185 3.66 2.50 11.42
CA GLY A 185 4.04 1.28 10.72
C GLY A 185 2.83 0.46 10.29
N VAL A 186 2.83 -0.01 9.05
CA VAL A 186 1.75 -0.84 8.48
C VAL A 186 2.31 -1.97 7.62
N ALA A 187 1.69 -3.14 7.72
CA ALA A 187 1.97 -4.28 6.85
C ALA A 187 0.80 -4.40 5.87
N VAL A 188 1.04 -4.32 4.57
CA VAL A 188 -0.02 -4.21 3.53
C VAL A 188 -0.21 -5.49 2.72
N GLY A 189 0.62 -6.50 2.95
CA GLY A 189 0.62 -7.75 2.19
C GLY A 189 1.43 -7.70 0.91
N GLU A 190 1.71 -8.90 0.41
CA GLU A 190 2.29 -9.16 -0.92
C GLU A 190 1.16 -9.24 -1.97
N GLY A 191 1.49 -9.17 -3.26
CA GLY A 191 0.50 -9.37 -4.33
C GLY A 191 -0.10 -8.09 -4.91
N ILE A 192 0.14 -6.92 -4.28
CA ILE A 192 -0.40 -5.65 -4.77
C ILE A 192 0.31 -5.23 -6.07
N GLU A 193 1.65 -5.39 -6.15
CA GLU A 193 2.44 -5.06 -7.35
C GLU A 193 1.96 -5.90 -8.54
N GLU A 194 1.86 -7.20 -8.33
CA GLU A 194 1.40 -8.21 -9.28
C GLU A 194 -0.01 -7.89 -9.80
N SER A 195 -0.91 -7.42 -8.94
CA SER A 195 -2.28 -7.10 -9.36
C SER A 195 -2.38 -5.94 -10.36
N PHE A 196 -1.40 -5.03 -10.39
CA PHE A 196 -1.33 -3.95 -11.39
C PHE A 196 -0.52 -4.37 -12.62
N GLU A 197 0.49 -5.22 -12.45
CA GLU A 197 1.23 -5.83 -13.56
C GLU A 197 0.30 -6.71 -14.42
N GLU A 198 -0.58 -7.49 -13.79
CA GLU A 198 -1.62 -8.28 -14.47
C GLU A 198 -2.56 -7.38 -15.28
N GLU A 199 -2.94 -6.21 -14.76
CA GLU A 199 -3.78 -5.25 -15.48
C GLU A 199 -3.04 -4.69 -16.70
N ALA A 200 -1.79 -4.27 -16.50
CA ALA A 200 -0.95 -3.77 -17.59
C ALA A 200 -0.66 -4.84 -18.65
N GLN A 201 -0.61 -6.12 -18.26
CA GLN A 201 -0.43 -7.22 -19.20
C GLN A 201 -1.73 -7.53 -19.96
N ALA A 202 -2.86 -7.62 -19.27
CA ALA A 202 -4.15 -8.01 -19.85
C ALA A 202 -4.64 -7.02 -20.92
N PHE A 203 -4.35 -5.73 -20.75
CA PHE A 203 -4.81 -4.68 -21.66
C PHE A 203 -3.73 -4.15 -22.59
N ARG A 204 -2.55 -4.80 -22.64
CA ARG A 204 -1.46 -4.38 -23.51
C ARG A 204 -1.94 -4.34 -24.97
N ASN A 205 -1.65 -3.23 -25.64
CA ASN A 205 -1.95 -2.95 -27.05
C ASN A 205 -3.43 -2.82 -27.44
N VAL A 206 -4.37 -2.91 -26.49
CA VAL A 206 -5.82 -2.79 -26.75
C VAL A 206 -6.47 -1.60 -26.07
N GLN A 207 -5.70 -0.84 -25.29
CA GLN A 207 -6.18 0.22 -24.40
C GLN A 207 -6.93 1.31 -25.16
N ARG A 208 -6.40 1.76 -26.30
CA ARG A 208 -7.04 2.81 -27.12
C ARG A 208 -8.40 2.39 -27.68
N LYS A 209 -8.62 1.09 -27.89
CA LYS A 209 -9.91 0.56 -28.34
C LYS A 209 -10.98 0.58 -27.24
N LEU A 210 -10.55 0.77 -26.00
CA LEU A 210 -11.39 0.97 -24.81
C LEU A 210 -11.56 2.45 -24.45
N GLY A 211 -11.05 3.37 -25.28
CA GLY A 211 -11.17 4.82 -25.12
C GLY A 211 -9.88 5.50 -24.63
N ASP A 212 -9.73 6.78 -24.96
CA ASP A 212 -8.53 7.56 -24.64
C ASP A 212 -8.27 7.70 -23.15
N ALA A 213 -9.32 7.81 -22.33
CA ALA A 213 -9.19 7.87 -20.87
C ALA A 213 -8.63 6.56 -20.29
N PHE A 214 -9.08 5.41 -20.81
CA PHE A 214 -8.56 4.10 -20.41
C PHE A 214 -7.10 3.91 -20.87
N ALA A 215 -6.76 4.40 -22.07
CA ALA A 215 -5.37 4.43 -22.53
C ALA A 215 -4.49 5.34 -21.65
N ALA A 216 -4.98 6.51 -21.23
CA ALA A 216 -4.25 7.39 -20.32
C ALA A 216 -4.00 6.74 -18.96
N ARG A 217 -4.99 6.01 -18.41
CA ARG A 217 -4.82 5.19 -17.20
C ARG A 217 -3.67 4.19 -17.36
N PHE A 218 -3.59 3.50 -18.49
CA PHE A 218 -2.57 2.50 -18.75
C PHE A 218 -1.15 3.05 -18.67
N GLU A 219 -0.91 4.24 -19.21
CA GLU A 219 0.40 4.90 -19.11
C GLU A 219 0.80 5.14 -17.65
N LEU A 220 -0.17 5.42 -16.77
CA LEU A 220 0.07 5.63 -15.34
C LEU A 220 0.36 4.32 -14.58
N LEU A 221 -0.06 3.15 -15.08
CA LEU A 221 0.24 1.85 -14.47
C LEU A 221 1.75 1.53 -14.49
N SER A 222 2.48 2.08 -15.46
CA SER A 222 3.96 1.97 -15.53
C SER A 222 4.69 2.74 -14.42
N GLY A 223 3.95 3.59 -13.70
CA GLY A 223 4.38 4.34 -12.54
C GLY A 223 4.87 5.75 -12.83
N SER A 224 4.48 6.68 -11.97
CA SER A 224 4.81 8.11 -12.10
C SER A 224 5.28 8.71 -10.76
N ALA A 225 5.72 9.97 -10.74
CA ALA A 225 6.06 10.64 -9.47
C ALA A 225 4.82 10.87 -8.59
N SER A 226 3.64 11.05 -9.19
CA SER A 226 2.36 11.25 -8.50
C SER A 226 1.55 9.96 -8.31
N GLY A 227 2.03 8.84 -8.87
CA GLY A 227 1.27 7.59 -8.96
C GLY A 227 -0.01 7.71 -9.78
N LEU A 228 -0.99 6.89 -9.42
CA LEU A 228 -2.32 6.83 -10.02
C LEU A 228 -3.29 7.92 -9.53
N GLY A 229 -2.92 8.72 -8.52
CA GLY A 229 -3.86 9.64 -7.87
C GLY A 229 -5.10 8.90 -7.35
N ASN A 230 -6.29 9.39 -7.70
CA ASN A 230 -7.55 8.71 -7.37
C ASN A 230 -7.93 7.59 -8.35
N ALA A 231 -7.27 7.50 -9.51
CA ALA A 231 -7.47 6.43 -10.50
C ALA A 231 -6.76 5.13 -10.08
N VAL A 232 -6.82 4.73 -8.81
CA VAL A 232 -6.23 3.47 -8.33
C VAL A 232 -6.97 2.28 -8.94
N PHE A 233 -8.30 2.34 -8.93
CA PHE A 233 -9.18 1.28 -9.40
C PHE A 233 -9.75 1.59 -10.79
N MET A 234 -10.28 0.57 -11.47
CA MET A 234 -10.90 0.75 -12.78
C MET A 234 -12.06 1.76 -12.72
N PRO A 235 -12.23 2.59 -13.77
CA PRO A 235 -13.31 3.58 -13.82
C PRO A 235 -14.71 2.95 -13.74
N ARG A 236 -15.67 3.71 -13.22
CA ARG A 236 -17.02 3.20 -12.90
C ARG A 236 -18.10 3.52 -13.92
N ASP A 237 -17.91 4.53 -14.76
CA ASP A 237 -18.93 5.00 -15.70
C ASP A 237 -18.81 4.33 -17.08
N ASP A 238 -19.80 4.58 -17.94
CA ASP A 238 -19.92 3.92 -19.24
C ASP A 238 -18.79 4.28 -20.21
N ASP A 239 -18.21 5.47 -20.07
CA ASP A 239 -17.11 5.96 -20.91
C ASP A 239 -15.72 5.61 -20.37
N LEU A 240 -15.65 4.98 -19.20
CA LEU A 240 -14.43 4.62 -18.48
C LEU A 240 -13.54 5.82 -18.12
N VAL A 241 -14.14 6.88 -17.57
CA VAL A 241 -13.46 8.14 -17.22
C VAL A 241 -13.52 8.44 -15.73
N VAL A 242 -14.63 8.14 -15.08
CA VAL A 242 -14.92 8.56 -13.71
C VAL A 242 -14.37 7.54 -12.73
N ASP A 243 -13.50 7.98 -11.83
CA ASP A 243 -12.98 7.14 -10.76
C ASP A 243 -14.07 6.68 -9.78
N MET A 244 -13.84 5.52 -9.17
CA MET A 244 -14.54 5.15 -7.94
C MET A 244 -14.14 6.08 -6.79
N ARG A 245 -15.08 6.33 -5.87
CA ARG A 245 -14.90 7.21 -4.72
C ARG A 245 -15.38 6.50 -3.47
N LEU A 246 -14.64 6.67 -2.38
CA LEU A 246 -15.04 6.18 -1.07
C LEU A 246 -16.26 6.97 -0.59
N ARG A 247 -17.35 6.29 -0.29
CA ARG A 247 -18.56 6.87 0.28
C ARG A 247 -18.31 7.32 1.72
N PRO A 248 -19.07 8.29 2.23
CA PRO A 248 -19.00 8.68 3.64
C PRO A 248 -19.24 7.50 4.60
N ASP A 249 -18.81 7.66 5.85
CA ASP A 249 -19.06 6.71 6.96
C ASP A 249 -18.37 5.35 6.85
N PHE A 250 -17.21 5.27 6.19
CA PHE A 250 -16.36 4.08 6.23
C PHE A 250 -15.85 3.82 7.65
N ALA A 251 -16.32 2.75 8.29
CA ALA A 251 -16.12 2.49 9.72
C ALA A 251 -14.65 2.49 10.23
N TYR A 252 -13.67 2.21 9.36
CA TYR A 252 -12.24 2.25 9.72
C TYR A 252 -11.65 3.66 9.72
N TRP A 253 -12.35 4.61 9.14
CA TRP A 253 -11.95 6.00 9.00
C TRP A 253 -12.91 6.85 9.83
N ASN A 254 -12.39 7.55 10.84
CA ASN A 254 -13.20 8.53 11.58
C ASN A 254 -13.65 9.64 10.61
N PRO A 255 -14.77 10.37 10.86
CA PRO A 255 -15.36 11.28 9.88
C PRO A 255 -14.50 12.55 9.76
N LEU A 256 -13.43 12.44 8.96
CA LEU A 256 -12.53 13.53 8.59
C LEU A 256 -12.38 13.62 7.06
N TYR A 257 -13.10 12.80 6.30
CA TYR A 257 -13.04 12.80 4.84
C TYR A 257 -14.40 13.08 4.21
N ALA A 258 -14.36 13.68 3.02
CA ALA A 258 -15.49 13.85 2.13
C ALA A 258 -15.34 12.94 0.92
N GLU A 259 -16.45 12.59 0.25
CA GLU A 259 -16.44 11.77 -0.98
C GLU A 259 -15.60 12.39 -2.11
N ALA A 260 -15.43 13.72 -2.11
CA ALA A 260 -14.58 14.43 -3.07
C ALA A 260 -13.07 14.30 -2.82
N ASN A 261 -12.65 13.78 -1.67
CA ASN A 261 -11.24 13.61 -1.34
C ASN A 261 -10.64 12.46 -2.18
N ASP A 262 -9.33 12.55 -2.42
CA ASP A 262 -8.58 11.48 -3.09
C ASP A 262 -8.13 10.44 -2.05
N THR A 263 -9.01 9.46 -1.80
CA THR A 263 -8.84 8.48 -0.72
C THR A 263 -8.37 7.11 -1.21
N ASN A 264 -8.42 6.83 -2.51
CA ASN A 264 -8.30 5.46 -3.01
C ASN A 264 -6.95 4.79 -2.70
N ALA A 265 -5.84 5.54 -2.69
CA ALA A 265 -4.53 5.00 -2.30
C ALA A 265 -4.53 4.48 -0.86
N ALA A 266 -5.20 5.21 0.02
CA ALA A 266 -5.28 4.90 1.42
C ALA A 266 -6.37 3.84 1.72
N VAL A 267 -7.43 3.77 0.90
CA VAL A 267 -8.39 2.63 0.93
C VAL A 267 -7.67 1.33 0.54
N LEU A 268 -6.83 1.35 -0.49
CA LEU A 268 -6.00 0.20 -0.87
C LEU A 268 -5.05 -0.21 0.27
N ALA A 269 -4.33 0.76 0.85
CA ALA A 269 -3.45 0.50 2.00
C ALA A 269 -4.22 -0.06 3.21
N THR A 270 -5.44 0.45 3.47
CA THR A 270 -6.32 -0.05 4.54
C THR A 270 -6.70 -1.51 4.26
N ALA A 271 -7.23 -1.81 3.07
CA ALA A 271 -7.65 -3.16 2.69
C ALA A 271 -6.50 -4.17 2.75
N GLY A 272 -5.33 -3.79 2.22
CA GLY A 272 -4.11 -4.59 2.30
C GLY A 272 -3.71 -4.88 3.75
N ALA A 273 -3.77 -3.87 4.61
CA ALA A 273 -3.45 -4.04 6.02
C ALA A 273 -4.46 -4.88 6.80
N LEU A 274 -5.74 -4.79 6.47
CA LEU A 274 -6.78 -5.63 7.05
C LEU A 274 -6.60 -7.10 6.65
N LEU A 275 -6.39 -7.37 5.36
CA LEU A 275 -6.15 -8.74 4.88
C LEU A 275 -4.83 -9.29 5.42
N GLN A 276 -3.79 -8.47 5.50
CA GLN A 276 -2.52 -8.90 6.08
C GLN A 276 -2.64 -9.21 7.58
N ASN A 277 -3.40 -8.41 8.32
CA ASN A 277 -3.72 -8.74 9.71
C ASN A 277 -4.54 -10.02 9.82
N ALA A 278 -5.54 -10.24 8.94
CA ALA A 278 -6.31 -11.48 8.91
C ALA A 278 -5.43 -12.72 8.67
N ARG A 279 -4.33 -12.59 7.90
CA ARG A 279 -3.37 -13.67 7.66
C ARG A 279 -2.47 -13.96 8.89
N GLU A 280 -2.03 -12.93 9.60
CA GLU A 280 -0.91 -13.02 10.54
C GLU A 280 -1.24 -12.73 12.01
N SER A 281 -2.42 -12.19 12.32
CA SER A 281 -2.71 -11.73 13.69
C SER A 281 -2.66 -12.87 14.69
N ALA A 282 -1.91 -12.67 15.77
CA ALA A 282 -1.89 -13.56 16.93
C ALA A 282 -3.15 -13.39 17.81
N ASP A 283 -4.03 -12.43 17.49
CA ASP A 283 -5.27 -12.20 18.24
C ASP A 283 -6.36 -13.24 17.91
N PHE A 284 -6.22 -13.98 16.80
CA PHE A 284 -7.09 -15.10 16.47
C PHE A 284 -6.71 -16.30 17.34
N LYS A 285 -7.69 -16.82 18.09
CA LYS A 285 -7.49 -17.97 18.99
C LYS A 285 -7.37 -19.28 18.22
N ASP A 286 -8.19 -19.43 17.20
CA ASP A 286 -8.24 -20.61 16.35
C ASP A 286 -7.59 -20.28 15.00
N GLU A 287 -6.79 -21.21 14.47
CA GLU A 287 -6.15 -21.03 13.17
C GLU A 287 -7.17 -20.96 12.03
N ASP A 288 -8.33 -21.60 12.20
CA ASP A 288 -9.46 -21.57 11.28
C ASP A 288 -10.06 -20.16 11.09
N ASP A 289 -9.85 -19.25 12.05
CA ASP A 289 -10.29 -17.85 11.95
C ASP A 289 -9.29 -16.98 11.17
N ARG A 290 -8.11 -17.51 10.83
CA ARG A 290 -7.07 -16.79 10.10
C ARG A 290 -7.21 -17.02 8.61
N LEU A 291 -6.94 -15.98 7.83
CA LEU A 291 -6.82 -16.09 6.37
C LEU A 291 -5.48 -16.72 5.97
N ALA A 292 -5.13 -17.87 6.56
CA ALA A 292 -3.88 -18.56 6.35
C ALA A 292 -4.15 -19.98 5.86
N THR A 293 -3.86 -20.24 4.59
CA THR A 293 -3.88 -21.59 4.02
C THR A 293 -2.68 -22.38 4.51
N ASP A 294 -2.90 -23.62 4.95
CA ASP A 294 -1.84 -24.58 5.26
C ASP A 294 -1.85 -25.76 4.27
N ALA A 295 -1.09 -26.81 4.56
CA ALA A 295 -0.99 -27.99 3.68
C ALA A 295 -2.29 -28.83 3.60
N PHE A 296 -3.23 -28.64 4.54
CA PHE A 296 -4.40 -29.49 4.72
C PHE A 296 -5.72 -28.76 4.49
N GLN A 297 -5.75 -27.44 4.70
CA GLN A 297 -6.95 -26.63 4.62
C GLN A 297 -6.70 -25.37 3.79
N GLN A 298 -7.60 -25.15 2.82
CA GLN A 298 -7.67 -23.90 2.07
C GLN A 298 -8.67 -22.98 2.75
N VAL A 299 -8.20 -21.80 3.17
CA VAL A 299 -9.06 -20.75 3.71
C VAL A 299 -9.38 -19.74 2.61
N ILE A 300 -10.65 -19.38 2.49
CA ILE A 300 -11.14 -18.40 1.51
C ILE A 300 -11.78 -17.22 2.23
N LEU A 301 -11.72 -16.05 1.62
CA LEU A 301 -12.37 -14.85 2.11
C LEU A 301 -13.88 -15.04 2.01
N ASN A 302 -14.60 -14.90 3.13
CA ASN A 302 -16.05 -15.03 3.13
C ASN A 302 -16.68 -14.01 2.14
N PRO A 303 -17.53 -14.46 1.19
CA PRO A 303 -18.22 -13.59 0.23
C PRO A 303 -18.96 -12.40 0.82
N GLU A 304 -19.44 -12.52 2.07
CA GLU A 304 -20.11 -11.43 2.78
C GLU A 304 -19.25 -10.18 2.95
N ASN A 305 -17.92 -10.30 2.90
CA ASN A 305 -17.04 -9.13 2.93
C ASN A 305 -17.35 -8.16 1.78
N PHE A 306 -17.79 -8.65 0.62
CA PHE A 306 -18.14 -7.80 -0.51
C PHE A 306 -19.56 -7.22 -0.43
N THR A 307 -20.48 -7.80 0.37
CA THR A 307 -21.83 -7.25 0.57
C THR A 307 -21.91 -6.26 1.72
N ARG A 308 -21.12 -6.48 2.79
CA ARG A 308 -21.05 -5.58 3.96
C ARG A 308 -20.56 -4.20 3.58
N TYR A 309 -19.59 -4.14 2.66
CA TYR A 309 -19.08 -2.89 2.10
C TYR A 309 -19.71 -2.70 0.72
N ASN A 310 -20.93 -2.15 0.68
CA ASN A 310 -21.61 -1.78 -0.57
C ASN A 310 -20.96 -0.52 -1.18
N ASP A 311 -19.64 -0.53 -1.34
CA ASP A 311 -18.81 0.57 -1.83
C ASP A 311 -17.77 -0.02 -2.79
N GLY A 312 -17.76 0.44 -4.03
CA GLY A 312 -16.93 -0.17 -5.05
C GLY A 312 -15.44 0.07 -4.84
N ALA A 313 -15.04 1.19 -4.21
CA ALA A 313 -13.63 1.43 -3.90
C ALA A 313 -13.12 0.43 -2.86
N ILE A 314 -13.93 0.08 -1.86
CA ILE A 314 -13.59 -0.95 -0.87
C ILE A 314 -13.56 -2.34 -1.52
N GLN A 315 -14.58 -2.68 -2.32
CA GLN A 315 -14.64 -3.96 -3.02
C GLN A 315 -13.42 -4.15 -3.95
N ALA A 316 -13.07 -3.13 -4.72
CA ALA A 316 -11.90 -3.13 -5.60
C ALA A 316 -10.60 -3.26 -4.80
N ALA A 317 -10.46 -2.54 -3.69
CA ALA A 317 -9.30 -2.66 -2.81
C ALA A 317 -9.11 -4.09 -2.28
N LEU A 318 -10.20 -4.73 -1.83
CA LEU A 318 -10.16 -6.13 -1.40
C LEU A 318 -9.74 -7.06 -2.54
N LEU A 319 -10.28 -6.88 -3.76
CA LEU A 319 -9.90 -7.67 -4.92
C LEU A 319 -8.41 -7.51 -5.29
N ARG A 320 -7.88 -6.28 -5.24
CA ARG A 320 -6.46 -6.00 -5.54
C ARG A 320 -5.52 -6.57 -4.48
N CYS A 321 -5.89 -6.52 -3.20
CA CYS A 321 -5.04 -6.99 -2.10
C CYS A 321 -5.17 -8.48 -1.74
N ALA A 322 -6.25 -9.15 -2.15
CA ALA A 322 -6.43 -10.58 -1.87
C ALA A 322 -5.46 -11.45 -2.69
N ARG A 323 -5.10 -12.61 -2.16
CA ARG A 323 -4.36 -13.65 -2.88
C ARG A 323 -5.34 -14.48 -3.73
N PRO A 324 -4.92 -15.04 -4.89
CA PRO A 324 -5.80 -15.90 -5.70
C PRO A 324 -6.42 -17.06 -4.91
N SER A 325 -5.67 -17.67 -3.99
CA SER A 325 -6.17 -18.76 -3.14
C SER A 325 -7.29 -18.33 -2.19
N GLU A 326 -7.33 -17.04 -1.81
CA GLU A 326 -8.33 -16.47 -0.91
C GLU A 326 -9.65 -16.16 -1.63
N LEU A 327 -9.64 -16.12 -2.97
CA LEU A 327 -10.81 -15.84 -3.80
C LEU A 327 -11.18 -17.03 -4.71
N ASP A 328 -10.65 -18.21 -4.41
CA ASP A 328 -10.98 -19.45 -5.11
C ASP A 328 -12.18 -20.14 -4.47
N TYR A 329 -13.37 -19.69 -4.85
CA TYR A 329 -14.64 -20.29 -4.42
C TYR A 329 -14.96 -21.59 -5.17
N SER A 330 -14.14 -22.06 -6.11
CA SER A 330 -14.50 -23.20 -6.98
C SER A 330 -14.74 -24.50 -6.22
N ARG A 331 -14.15 -24.65 -5.04
CA ARG A 331 -14.20 -25.86 -4.20
C ARG A 331 -15.26 -25.82 -3.11
N GLU A 332 -15.92 -24.68 -2.88
CA GLU A 332 -16.95 -24.53 -1.84
C GLU A 332 -18.26 -24.06 -2.48
N ALA A 333 -19.22 -24.98 -2.59
CA ALA A 333 -20.42 -24.78 -3.39
C ALA A 333 -21.29 -23.63 -2.88
N SER A 334 -21.40 -23.45 -1.55
CA SER A 334 -22.29 -22.44 -0.97
C SER A 334 -21.76 -21.02 -1.15
N ALA A 335 -20.47 -20.79 -0.93
CA ALA A 335 -19.79 -19.52 -1.15
C ALA A 335 -19.69 -19.19 -2.64
N SER A 336 -19.44 -20.19 -3.49
CA SER A 336 -19.49 -20.04 -4.94
C SER A 336 -20.87 -19.58 -5.43
N GLN A 337 -21.93 -20.18 -4.90
CA GLN A 337 -23.31 -19.82 -5.19
C GLN A 337 -23.63 -18.40 -4.71
N PHE A 338 -23.21 -18.04 -3.48
CA PHE A 338 -23.37 -16.70 -2.95
C PHE A 338 -22.65 -15.66 -3.82
N MET A 339 -21.38 -15.91 -4.17
CA MET A 339 -20.60 -15.02 -5.02
C MET A 339 -21.23 -14.87 -6.39
N ARG A 340 -21.75 -15.94 -6.99
CA ARG A 340 -22.51 -15.87 -8.25
C ARG A 340 -23.68 -14.90 -8.14
N ASP A 341 -24.48 -15.01 -7.09
CA ASP A 341 -25.67 -14.17 -6.90
C ASP A 341 -25.30 -12.70 -6.65
N LEU A 342 -24.25 -12.46 -5.85
CA LEU A 342 -23.67 -11.13 -5.66
C LEU A 342 -23.20 -10.52 -6.99
N LEU A 343 -22.38 -11.27 -7.73
CA LEU A 343 -21.83 -10.84 -9.01
C LEU A 343 -22.92 -10.53 -10.02
N ALA A 344 -23.95 -11.39 -10.11
CA ALA A 344 -25.09 -11.14 -10.97
C ALA A 344 -25.75 -9.79 -10.66
N ASN A 345 -25.96 -9.47 -9.38
CA ASN A 345 -26.52 -8.18 -8.97
C ASN A 345 -25.60 -7.00 -9.35
N ILE A 346 -24.29 -7.13 -9.15
CA ILE A 346 -23.29 -6.11 -9.52
C ILE A 346 -23.30 -5.85 -11.03
N PHE A 347 -23.29 -6.90 -11.85
CA PHE A 347 -23.27 -6.76 -13.31
C PHE A 347 -24.61 -6.30 -13.88
N GLU A 348 -25.73 -6.73 -13.30
CA GLU A 348 -27.07 -6.22 -13.67
C GLU A 348 -27.21 -4.72 -13.38
N GLN A 349 -26.48 -4.22 -12.39
CA GLN A 349 -26.49 -2.82 -11.95
C GLN A 349 -25.21 -2.08 -12.35
N HIS A 350 -24.49 -2.55 -13.38
CA HIS A 350 -23.20 -1.98 -13.79
C HIS A 350 -23.27 -0.48 -14.14
N ASN A 351 -24.42 0.02 -14.57
CA ASN A 351 -24.65 1.44 -14.87
C ASN A 351 -25.16 2.26 -13.67
N ARG A 352 -25.19 1.68 -12.47
CA ARG A 352 -25.62 2.33 -11.22
C ARG A 352 -24.50 2.28 -10.18
N ARG A 353 -24.66 3.06 -9.11
CA ARG A 353 -23.71 3.10 -7.99
C ARG A 353 -23.48 1.71 -7.37
N GLN A 354 -24.48 0.84 -7.35
CA GLN A 354 -24.38 -0.51 -6.80
C GLN A 354 -23.48 -1.45 -7.61
N GLY A 355 -23.28 -1.19 -8.91
CA GLY A 355 -22.42 -1.99 -9.79
C GLY A 355 -21.13 -1.27 -10.18
N GLU A 356 -20.68 -0.29 -9.40
CA GLU A 356 -19.55 0.56 -9.79
C GLU A 356 -18.23 -0.23 -9.89
N ALA A 357 -18.05 -1.27 -9.06
CA ALA A 357 -16.91 -2.19 -9.12
C ALA A 357 -17.01 -3.29 -10.19
N ALA A 358 -18.00 -3.24 -11.11
CA ALA A 358 -18.20 -4.28 -12.11
C ALA A 358 -16.93 -4.59 -12.93
N CYS A 359 -16.18 -3.57 -13.36
CA CYS A 359 -14.95 -3.77 -14.12
C CYS A 359 -13.87 -4.51 -13.32
N GLU A 360 -13.73 -4.21 -12.03
CA GLU A 360 -12.78 -4.89 -11.13
C GLU A 360 -13.14 -6.35 -10.91
N PHE A 361 -14.43 -6.66 -10.69
CA PHE A 361 -14.89 -8.05 -10.57
C PHE A 361 -14.75 -8.83 -11.87
N ALA A 362 -15.08 -8.23 -13.01
CA ALA A 362 -14.89 -8.86 -14.32
C ALA A 362 -13.40 -9.13 -14.59
N PHE A 363 -12.53 -8.20 -14.21
CA PHE A 363 -11.09 -8.36 -14.33
C PHE A 363 -10.57 -9.49 -13.44
N ALA A 364 -10.99 -9.55 -12.17
CA ALA A 364 -10.61 -10.62 -11.25
C ALA A 364 -11.09 -12.01 -11.72
N LEU A 365 -12.28 -12.10 -12.34
CA LEU A 365 -12.76 -13.33 -12.98
C LEU A 365 -11.90 -13.70 -14.21
N HIS A 366 -11.57 -12.71 -15.03
CA HIS A 366 -10.79 -12.89 -16.26
C HIS A 366 -9.37 -13.40 -15.97
N THR A 367 -8.68 -12.81 -14.98
CA THR A 367 -7.34 -13.25 -14.56
C THR A 367 -7.36 -14.53 -13.71
N ARG A 368 -8.55 -15.09 -13.46
CA ARG A 368 -8.78 -16.24 -12.58
C ARG A 368 -8.29 -16.03 -11.14
N LYS A 369 -8.13 -14.76 -10.73
CA LYS A 369 -7.88 -14.40 -9.34
C LYS A 369 -9.12 -14.74 -8.49
N LEU A 370 -10.31 -14.41 -9.00
CA LEU A 370 -11.59 -14.85 -8.46
C LEU A 370 -12.09 -16.05 -9.27
N ARG A 371 -12.34 -17.18 -8.61
CA ARG A 371 -12.81 -18.40 -9.28
C ARG A 371 -14.12 -18.86 -8.68
N LEU A 372 -15.09 -19.17 -9.53
CA LEU A 372 -16.32 -19.83 -9.14
C LEU A 372 -16.26 -21.30 -9.55
N LYS A 373 -17.23 -22.07 -9.06
CA LYS A 373 -17.51 -23.39 -9.59
C LYS A 373 -17.97 -23.23 -11.04
N GLU A 374 -17.52 -24.09 -11.93
CA GLU A 374 -17.76 -23.99 -13.39
C GLU A 374 -19.24 -23.76 -13.72
N GLN A 375 -20.12 -24.60 -13.17
CA GLN A 375 -21.57 -24.46 -13.32
C GLN A 375 -22.09 -23.07 -12.92
N HIS A 376 -21.62 -22.51 -11.80
CA HIS A 376 -22.06 -21.19 -11.35
C HIS A 376 -21.50 -20.06 -12.22
N PHE A 377 -20.29 -20.24 -12.76
CA PHE A 377 -19.71 -19.27 -13.70
C PHE A 377 -20.48 -19.27 -15.02
N ASP A 378 -20.85 -20.44 -15.53
CA ASP A 378 -21.67 -20.57 -16.74
C ASP A 378 -23.06 -19.97 -16.54
N ASP A 379 -23.70 -20.24 -15.40
CA ASP A 379 -24.97 -19.62 -15.00
C ASP A 379 -24.86 -18.09 -14.96
N LEU A 380 -23.79 -17.56 -14.36
CA LEU A 380 -23.52 -16.13 -14.31
C LEU A 380 -23.40 -15.55 -15.72
N LYS A 381 -22.59 -16.18 -16.59
CA LYS A 381 -22.40 -15.76 -17.98
C LYS A 381 -23.72 -15.74 -18.74
N ALA A 382 -24.52 -16.81 -18.62
CA ALA A 382 -25.82 -16.90 -19.28
C ALA A 382 -26.78 -15.78 -18.81
N ARG A 383 -26.79 -15.48 -17.51
CA ARG A 383 -27.66 -14.46 -16.90
C ARG A 383 -27.30 -13.05 -17.32
N ILE A 384 -26.00 -12.71 -17.37
CA ILE A 384 -25.56 -11.32 -17.65
C ILE A 384 -25.42 -11.01 -19.13
N ARG A 385 -25.24 -12.01 -20.01
CA ARG A 385 -25.06 -11.81 -21.46
C ARG A 385 -26.12 -10.87 -22.08
N PRO A 386 -27.44 -11.06 -21.86
CA PRO A 386 -28.46 -10.15 -22.41
C PRO A 386 -28.49 -8.77 -21.73
N LYS A 387 -27.79 -8.59 -20.60
CA LYS A 387 -27.70 -7.31 -19.88
C LYS A 387 -26.50 -6.47 -20.32
N LEU A 388 -25.57 -7.07 -21.06
CA LEU A 388 -24.38 -6.42 -21.60
C LEU A 388 -24.55 -6.19 -23.11
N GLU A 389 -25.70 -5.65 -23.49
CA GLU A 389 -26.02 -5.20 -24.84
C GLU A 389 -25.77 -3.69 -24.95
N GLY A 390 -24.98 -3.26 -25.92
CA GLY A 390 -24.64 -1.86 -26.10
C GLY A 390 -23.23 -1.66 -26.67
N THR A 391 -22.87 -0.39 -26.87
CA THR A 391 -21.62 0.00 -27.55
C THR A 391 -20.72 0.89 -26.71
N THR A 392 -21.07 1.13 -25.43
CA THR A 392 -20.25 1.92 -24.49
C THR A 392 -18.91 1.24 -24.22
N HIS A 393 -17.90 2.02 -23.83
CA HIS A 393 -16.57 1.47 -23.53
C HIS A 393 -16.62 0.44 -22.39
N LYS A 394 -17.40 0.72 -21.34
CA LYS A 394 -17.61 -0.21 -20.22
C LYS A 394 -18.22 -1.53 -20.67
N ILE A 395 -19.27 -1.50 -21.49
CA ILE A 395 -19.92 -2.73 -21.98
C ILE A 395 -18.94 -3.54 -22.83
N ARG A 396 -18.18 -2.89 -23.73
CA ARG A 396 -17.14 -3.58 -24.52
C ARG A 396 -16.11 -4.26 -23.62
N LEU A 397 -15.59 -3.53 -22.63
CA LEU A 397 -14.63 -4.07 -21.66
C LEU A 397 -15.20 -5.29 -20.92
N LEU A 398 -16.41 -5.19 -20.38
CA LEU A 398 -17.05 -6.30 -19.67
C LEU A 398 -17.23 -7.52 -20.59
N ARG A 399 -17.71 -7.32 -21.82
CA ARG A 399 -17.91 -8.41 -22.79
C ARG A 399 -16.61 -9.13 -23.15
N ILE A 400 -15.52 -8.39 -23.31
CA ILE A 400 -14.18 -8.93 -23.52
C ILE A 400 -13.73 -9.76 -22.31
N LEU A 401 -13.85 -9.21 -21.10
CA LEU A 401 -13.42 -9.87 -19.87
C LEU A 401 -14.19 -11.16 -19.58
N PHE A 402 -15.48 -11.21 -19.94
CA PHE A 402 -16.29 -12.44 -19.89
C PHE A 402 -16.05 -13.43 -21.04
N GLY A 403 -15.25 -13.04 -22.05
CA GLY A 403 -15.00 -13.82 -23.25
C GLY A 403 -16.23 -13.99 -24.14
N PHE A 404 -17.15 -13.01 -24.14
CA PHE A 404 -18.23 -12.94 -25.13
C PHE A 404 -17.75 -12.39 -26.46
N ASP A 405 -16.81 -11.45 -26.40
CA ASP A 405 -16.13 -10.87 -27.55
C ASP A 405 -14.63 -11.21 -27.45
N ALA A 406 -13.96 -11.32 -28.60
CA ALA A 406 -12.52 -11.51 -28.63
C ALA A 406 -11.80 -10.25 -28.15
N MET A 407 -10.66 -10.43 -27.48
CA MET A 407 -9.73 -9.33 -27.21
C MET A 407 -9.36 -8.68 -28.55
N PRO A 408 -9.49 -7.35 -28.71
CA PRO A 408 -9.19 -6.71 -29.98
C PRO A 408 -7.76 -7.02 -30.44
N ALA A 409 -7.55 -7.31 -31.72
CA ALA A 409 -6.19 -7.47 -32.25
C ALA A 409 -5.39 -6.17 -32.07
N SER A 410 -4.12 -6.30 -31.65
CA SER A 410 -3.17 -5.19 -31.64
C SER A 410 -3.05 -4.63 -33.06
N GLU A 411 -3.25 -3.33 -33.24
CA GLU A 411 -2.97 -2.65 -34.52
C GLU A 411 -1.47 -2.36 -34.68
N THR A 412 -0.66 -2.68 -33.66
CA THR A 412 0.78 -2.45 -33.65
C THR A 412 1.53 -3.72 -33.24
N LEU A 413 2.07 -4.38 -34.26
CA LEU A 413 3.02 -5.51 -34.31
C LEU A 413 2.46 -6.95 -34.09
N PRO A 414 2.92 -7.94 -34.89
CA PRO A 414 2.58 -9.36 -34.74
C PRO A 414 3.17 -9.96 -33.46
N ASP A 415 2.59 -11.07 -33.01
CA ASP A 415 2.93 -11.83 -31.79
C ASP A 415 4.37 -12.41 -31.73
N ASP A 416 5.20 -12.17 -32.75
CA ASP A 416 6.58 -12.67 -32.86
C ASP A 416 7.62 -11.55 -32.67
N PHE A 417 7.61 -10.82 -31.55
CA PHE A 417 8.76 -10.00 -31.10
C PHE A 417 8.86 -9.86 -29.58
#